data_AF-A0A554LIC6-F1
#
_entry.id   AF-A0A554LIC6-F1
#
_cell.length_a   1.000
_cell.length_b   1.000
_cell.length_c   1.000
_cell.angle_alpha   90.00
_cell.angle_beta   90.00
_cell.angle_gamma   90.00
#
_symmetry.space_group_name_H-M   'P 1'
#
loop_
_entity.id
_entity.type
_entity.pdbx_description
1 polymer ?
#
loop_
_entity_poly.entity_id
_entity_poly.type
_entity_poly.pdbx_seq_one_letter_code
_entity_poly.pdbx_strand_id
1 'polypeptide(L)'
;MFKKQALKLIIGSCIICIIAVLFLAYFFSVPRSVEYFYTLRIGGDTPYRIQTEVKDFDGSTIFVGSKFYVYLVQKDIGWCVVGNCGMSGALVECMGGWFAGEVVVPSDERFGLTKEEVDTGKSIVVVADKDQKIVGIYPNYTIKNIPYILKNHRNLSDKFDFCYDTHMPKRWGK
;
A
#
# COMPACT_ATOMS: atom_id res chain seq x y z
N MET A 1 -52.70 16.01 14.08
CA MET A 1 -51.49 16.79 13.69
C MET A 1 -50.17 16.11 14.08
N PHE A 2 -50.09 15.46 15.26
CA PHE A 2 -48.87 14.82 15.79
C PHE A 2 -48.19 13.74 14.92
N LYS A 3 -48.94 12.87 14.23
CA LYS A 3 -48.35 11.78 13.40
C LYS A 3 -47.43 12.26 12.27
N LYS A 4 -47.73 13.41 11.65
CA LYS A 4 -46.92 13.95 10.53
C LYS A 4 -45.60 14.56 11.01
N GLN A 5 -45.56 15.14 12.21
CA GLN A 5 -44.33 15.68 12.80
C GLN A 5 -43.40 14.57 13.29
N ALA A 6 -43.94 13.54 13.94
CA ALA A 6 -43.18 12.37 14.37
C ALA A 6 -42.54 11.62 13.18
N LEU A 7 -43.26 11.48 12.07
CA LEU A 7 -42.74 10.84 10.85
C LEU A 7 -41.57 11.62 10.22
N LYS A 8 -41.63 12.96 10.20
CA LYS A 8 -40.53 13.81 9.69
C LYS A 8 -39.26 13.71 10.55
N LEU A 9 -39.42 13.61 11.88
CA LEU A 9 -38.32 13.41 12.81
C LEU A 9 -37.64 12.04 12.63
N ILE A 10 -38.42 10.99 12.43
CA ILE A 10 -37.89 9.63 12.17
C ILE A 10 -37.13 9.59 10.84
N ILE A 11 -37.72 10.13 9.76
CA ILE A 11 -37.07 10.18 8.44
C ILE A 11 -35.77 11.00 8.50
N GLY A 12 -35.79 12.16 9.16
CA GLY A 12 -34.59 13.00 9.34
C GLY A 12 -33.47 12.27 10.08
N SER A 13 -33.80 11.59 11.18
CA SER A 13 -32.83 10.79 11.95
C SER A 13 -32.25 9.63 11.13
N CYS A 14 -33.08 8.90 10.38
CA CYS A 14 -32.62 7.83 9.49
C CYS A 14 -31.66 8.32 8.40
N ILE A 15 -31.93 9.48 7.78
CA ILE A 15 -31.05 10.06 6.76
C ILE A 15 -29.69 10.42 7.37
N ILE A 16 -29.67 11.03 8.55
CA ILE A 16 -28.42 11.37 9.26
C ILE A 16 -27.62 10.10 9.58
N CYS A 17 -28.28 9.05 10.07
CA CYS A 17 -27.62 7.77 10.34
C CYS A 17 -27.03 7.14 9.05
N ILE A 18 -27.76 7.17 7.94
CA ILE A 18 -27.25 6.65 6.65
C ILE A 18 -26.03 7.44 6.18
N ILE A 19 -26.07 8.78 6.25
CA ILE A 19 -24.94 9.63 5.87
C ILE A 19 -23.75 9.36 6.78
N ALA A 20 -23.95 9.22 8.09
CA ALA A 20 -22.88 8.89 9.04
C ALA A 20 -22.25 7.53 8.73
N VAL A 21 -23.06 6.51 8.43
CA VAL A 21 -22.57 5.17 8.06
C VAL A 21 -21.79 5.22 6.74
N LEU A 22 -22.30 5.93 5.72
CA LEU A 22 -21.60 6.10 4.45
C LEU A 22 -20.29 6.86 4.61
N PHE A 23 -20.29 7.91 5.45
CA PHE A 23 -19.09 8.68 5.76
C PHE A 23 -18.07 7.83 6.49
N LEU A 24 -18.47 7.06 7.50
CA LEU A 24 -17.58 6.14 8.22
C LEU A 24 -17.05 5.06 7.27
N ALA A 25 -17.92 4.44 6.47
CA ALA A 25 -17.51 3.43 5.49
C ALA A 25 -16.47 3.98 4.50
N TYR A 26 -16.70 5.19 3.97
CA TYR A 26 -15.74 5.87 3.10
C TYR A 26 -14.43 6.16 3.83
N PHE A 27 -14.52 6.75 5.03
CA PHE A 27 -13.40 7.16 5.86
C PHE A 27 -12.48 5.98 6.21
N PHE A 28 -13.04 4.80 6.46
CA PHE A 28 -12.29 3.57 6.72
C PHE A 28 -11.85 2.80 5.47
N SER A 29 -12.39 3.12 4.29
CA SER A 29 -12.05 2.42 3.04
C SER A 29 -10.75 2.87 2.38
N VAL A 30 -10.27 4.08 2.69
CA VAL A 30 -9.06 4.65 2.07
C VAL A 30 -7.84 4.30 2.92
N PRO A 31 -6.79 3.65 2.34
CA PRO A 31 -5.57 3.37 3.09
C PRO A 31 -4.93 4.64 3.64
N ARG A 32 -4.55 4.63 4.91
CA ARG A 32 -3.94 5.81 5.55
C ARG A 32 -2.48 5.60 5.84
N SER A 33 -1.70 6.57 5.39
CA SER A 33 -0.31 6.67 5.79
C SER A 33 -0.23 7.23 7.22
N VAL A 34 0.75 6.76 7.98
CA VAL A 34 1.20 7.41 9.22
C VAL A 34 2.39 8.33 8.92
N GLU A 35 2.64 9.31 9.77
CA GLU A 35 3.81 10.20 9.65
C GLU A 35 5.10 9.51 10.12
N TYR A 36 4.99 8.70 11.18
CA TYR A 36 6.09 7.95 11.79
C TYR A 36 5.68 6.50 12.08
N PHE A 37 6.63 5.57 11.95
CA PHE A 37 6.49 4.20 12.39
C PHE A 37 7.85 3.67 12.84
N TYR A 38 8.05 3.57 14.15
CA TYR A 38 9.35 3.27 14.76
C TYR A 38 10.46 4.19 14.21
N THR A 39 11.42 3.64 13.46
CA THR A 39 12.54 4.36 12.85
C THR A 39 12.20 5.02 11.52
N LEU A 40 11.03 4.71 10.94
CA LEU A 40 10.57 5.26 9.67
C LEU A 40 9.85 6.57 9.87
N ARG A 41 10.08 7.51 8.94
CA ARG A 41 9.37 8.79 8.87
C ARG A 41 9.15 9.22 7.43
N ILE A 42 8.04 9.90 7.17
CA ILE A 42 7.82 10.58 5.88
C ILE A 42 8.95 11.59 5.63
N GLY A 43 9.46 11.64 4.39
CA GLY A 43 10.63 12.41 3.97
C GLY A 43 11.98 11.81 4.42
N GLY A 44 11.98 10.76 5.24
CA GLY A 44 13.17 10.00 5.59
C GLY A 44 13.68 9.13 4.45
N ASP A 45 14.90 8.61 4.59
CA ASP A 45 15.43 7.61 3.65
C ASP A 45 14.71 6.26 3.81
N THR A 46 14.61 5.50 2.73
CA THR A 46 14.12 4.13 2.77
C THR A 46 15.03 3.22 3.62
N PRO A 47 14.49 2.14 4.18
CA PRO A 47 15.27 1.17 4.98
C PRO A 47 16.37 0.49 4.17
N TYR A 48 16.18 0.40 2.86
CA TYR A 48 17.17 -0.08 1.91
C TYR A 48 17.25 0.88 0.74
N ARG A 49 18.46 1.38 0.48
CA ARG A 49 18.74 2.08 -0.77
C ARG A 49 19.03 1.06 -1.85
N ILE A 50 18.12 0.96 -2.81
CA ILE A 50 18.36 0.25 -4.05
C ILE A 50 19.45 1.02 -4.77
N GLN A 51 20.68 0.52 -4.69
CA GLN A 51 21.74 0.94 -5.59
C GLN A 51 21.29 0.53 -6.99
N THR A 52 21.70 1.29 -8.00
CA THR A 52 21.31 1.16 -9.41
C THR A 52 21.54 -0.22 -10.03
N GLU A 53 21.99 -1.21 -9.27
CA GLU A 53 22.25 -2.59 -9.65
C GLU A 53 21.65 -3.55 -8.60
N VAL A 54 20.66 -4.34 -8.99
CA VAL A 54 20.13 -5.45 -8.18
C VAL A 54 20.42 -6.76 -8.91
N LYS A 55 20.83 -7.80 -8.18
CA LYS A 55 20.99 -9.14 -8.77
C LYS A 55 19.64 -9.86 -8.77
N ASP A 56 19.21 -10.33 -9.94
CA ASP A 56 18.06 -11.23 -10.04
C ASP A 56 18.42 -12.64 -9.55
N PHE A 57 17.43 -13.54 -9.45
CA PHE A 57 17.59 -14.94 -9.03
C PHE A 57 18.58 -15.73 -9.90
N ASP A 58 18.74 -15.35 -11.17
CA ASP A 58 19.70 -15.96 -12.10
C ASP A 58 21.11 -15.32 -12.03
N GLY A 59 21.29 -14.31 -11.19
CA GLY A 59 22.55 -13.58 -11.02
C GLY A 59 22.76 -12.41 -12.00
N SER A 60 21.81 -12.12 -12.88
CA SER A 60 21.87 -10.98 -13.80
C SER A 60 21.72 -9.65 -13.07
N THR A 61 22.41 -8.61 -13.54
CA THR A 61 22.31 -7.24 -12.99
C THR A 61 21.16 -6.50 -13.64
N ILE A 62 20.17 -6.10 -12.83
CA ILE A 62 19.07 -5.23 -13.24
C ILE A 62 19.43 -3.78 -12.90
N PHE A 63 19.37 -2.91 -13.91
CA PHE A 63 19.57 -1.46 -13.72
C PHE A 63 18.26 -0.79 -13.27
N VAL A 64 18.18 -0.40 -11.99
CA VAL A 64 16.91 0.03 -11.37
C VAL A 64 16.85 1.55 -11.19
N GLY A 65 16.71 2.27 -12.31
CA GLY A 65 16.16 3.63 -12.27
C GLY A 65 14.63 3.54 -12.24
N SER A 66 14.03 3.55 -11.04
CA SER A 66 12.56 3.48 -10.90
C SER A 66 11.97 4.84 -10.57
N LYS A 67 10.73 5.07 -11.02
CA LYS A 67 9.98 6.31 -10.72
C LYS A 67 9.60 6.41 -9.24
N PHE A 68 9.47 5.27 -8.58
CA PHE A 68 9.16 5.12 -7.17
C PHE A 68 9.47 3.70 -6.70
N TYR A 69 9.46 3.49 -5.39
CA TYR A 69 9.78 2.23 -4.74
C TYR A 69 8.68 1.84 -3.76
N VAL A 70 8.36 0.56 -3.72
CA VAL A 70 7.40 0.00 -2.77
C VAL A 70 8.03 -1.20 -2.10
N TYR A 71 8.02 -1.18 -0.77
CA TYR A 71 8.52 -2.26 0.07
C TYR A 71 7.36 -2.84 0.86
N LEU A 72 7.33 -4.15 0.99
CA LEU A 72 6.35 -4.86 1.80
C LEU A 72 7.05 -5.86 2.70
N VAL A 73 6.73 -5.77 3.98
CA VAL A 73 7.00 -6.82 4.96
C VAL A 73 5.67 -7.42 5.39
N GLN A 74 5.49 -8.71 5.17
CA GLN A 74 4.34 -9.45 5.68
C GLN A 74 4.67 -10.92 5.88
N LYS A 75 3.84 -11.61 6.65
CA LYS A 75 3.87 -13.07 6.76
C LYS A 75 3.60 -13.75 5.40
N ASP A 76 4.27 -14.88 5.17
CA ASP A 76 3.97 -15.84 4.08
C ASP A 76 4.02 -15.26 2.64
N ILE A 77 4.72 -14.16 2.38
CA ILE A 77 4.86 -13.59 1.02
C ILE A 77 5.96 -14.25 0.15
N GLY A 78 6.92 -14.95 0.77
CA GLY A 78 8.20 -15.28 0.13
C GLY A 78 9.04 -14.05 -0.22
N TRP A 79 10.31 -14.24 -0.57
CA TRP A 79 11.06 -13.18 -1.25
C TRP A 79 10.56 -13.06 -2.70
N CYS A 80 10.16 -11.87 -3.12
CA CYS A 80 9.75 -11.60 -4.49
C CYS A 80 10.06 -10.16 -4.87
N VAL A 81 10.21 -9.90 -6.17
CA VAL A 81 10.42 -8.55 -6.72
C VAL A 81 9.53 -8.31 -7.94
N VAL A 82 9.12 -7.06 -8.17
CA VAL A 82 8.36 -6.61 -9.36
C VAL A 82 7.20 -7.57 -9.71
N GLY A 83 6.96 -7.90 -10.98
CA GLY A 83 5.92 -8.82 -11.43
C GLY A 83 5.91 -10.21 -10.77
N ASN A 84 7.03 -10.68 -10.19
CA ASN A 84 7.08 -11.96 -9.46
C ASN A 84 6.30 -11.92 -8.15
N CYS A 85 5.92 -10.73 -7.66
CA CYS A 85 5.01 -10.55 -6.53
C CYS A 85 3.53 -10.55 -6.93
N GLY A 86 3.18 -11.21 -8.03
CA GLY A 86 1.81 -11.29 -8.51
C GLY A 86 1.25 -9.93 -8.93
N MET A 87 -0.07 -9.78 -8.79
CA MET A 87 -0.81 -8.66 -9.38
C MET A 87 -0.37 -7.28 -8.88
N SER A 88 -0.07 -7.14 -7.59
CA SER A 88 0.40 -5.88 -7.01
C SER A 88 1.80 -5.52 -7.52
N GLY A 89 2.67 -6.52 -7.67
CA GLY A 89 3.98 -6.35 -8.24
C GLY A 89 3.95 -5.94 -9.72
N ALA A 90 3.10 -6.59 -10.51
CA ALA A 90 2.89 -6.27 -11.93
C ALA A 90 2.33 -4.85 -12.12
N LEU A 91 1.44 -4.39 -11.24
CA LEU A 91 0.95 -3.02 -11.24
C LEU A 91 2.09 -2.02 -11.00
N VAL A 92 2.92 -2.25 -9.97
CA VAL A 92 4.05 -1.37 -9.64
C VAL A 92 5.04 -1.32 -10.80
N GLU A 93 5.38 -2.48 -11.38
CA GLU A 93 6.27 -2.59 -12.54
C GLU A 93 5.74 -1.82 -13.77
N CYS A 94 4.45 -1.99 -14.11
CA CYS A 94 3.82 -1.25 -15.19
C CYS A 94 3.89 0.27 -14.98
N MET A 95 3.70 0.72 -13.73
CA MET A 95 3.82 2.13 -13.37
C MET A 95 5.26 2.66 -13.44
N GLY A 96 6.25 1.80 -13.70
CA GLY A 96 7.67 2.13 -13.73
C GLY A 96 8.31 2.19 -12.35
N GLY A 97 7.67 1.57 -11.35
CA GLY A 97 8.18 1.47 -9.99
C GLY A 97 8.92 0.16 -9.75
N TRP A 98 9.66 0.11 -8.65
CA TRP A 98 10.23 -1.12 -8.12
C TRP A 98 9.39 -1.63 -6.94
N PHE A 99 9.12 -2.93 -6.91
CA PHE A 99 8.46 -3.59 -5.79
C PHE A 99 9.38 -4.63 -5.17
N ALA A 100 9.53 -4.63 -3.85
CA ALA A 100 10.19 -5.67 -3.09
C ALA A 100 9.25 -6.19 -1.99
N GLY A 101 8.91 -7.47 -2.06
CA GLY A 101 8.17 -8.18 -1.02
C GLY A 101 9.09 -9.13 -0.27
N GLU A 102 9.14 -9.00 1.05
CA GLU A 102 10.03 -9.79 1.89
C GLU A 102 9.27 -10.41 3.08
N VAL A 103 9.61 -11.65 3.41
CA VAL A 103 9.17 -12.34 4.66
C VAL A 103 10.04 -11.95 5.87
N VAL A 104 11.07 -11.10 5.66
CA VAL A 104 12.19 -10.77 6.58
C VAL A 104 13.30 -11.83 6.56
N VAL A 105 14.54 -11.45 6.19
CA VAL A 105 15.79 -11.94 6.81
C VAL A 105 16.94 -10.97 6.41
N PRO A 106 17.85 -10.46 7.29
CA PRO A 106 18.23 -10.89 8.65
C PRO A 106 17.88 -9.84 9.72
N SER A 107 18.27 -10.11 10.97
CA SER A 107 18.43 -9.32 12.24
C SER A 107 18.14 -7.82 12.35
N ASP A 108 17.84 -7.13 11.26
CA ASP A 108 17.89 -5.71 11.13
C ASP A 108 16.42 -5.25 11.08
N GLU A 109 15.89 -4.83 12.22
CA GLU A 109 14.56 -4.24 12.43
C GLU A 109 14.35 -2.92 11.65
N ARG A 110 14.87 -2.84 10.42
CA ARG A 110 14.94 -1.66 9.55
C ARG A 110 13.56 -1.15 9.16
N PHE A 111 12.56 -2.02 9.15
CA PHE A 111 11.15 -1.67 8.95
C PHE A 111 10.39 -1.41 10.27
N GLY A 112 11.09 -1.45 11.42
CA GLY A 112 10.48 -1.29 12.74
C GLY A 112 9.67 -2.50 13.21
N LEU A 113 9.77 -3.64 12.52
CA LEU A 113 9.10 -4.88 12.91
C LEU A 113 10.13 -5.95 13.21
N THR A 114 9.91 -6.65 14.32
CA THR A 114 10.60 -7.90 14.67
C THR A 114 10.05 -9.07 13.86
N LYS A 115 10.80 -10.18 13.80
CA LYS A 115 10.31 -11.41 13.17
C LYS A 115 9.07 -11.94 13.88
N GLU A 116 9.03 -11.93 15.21
CA GLU A 116 7.86 -12.38 15.98
C GLU A 116 6.62 -11.55 15.66
N GLU A 117 6.77 -10.23 15.49
CA GLU A 117 5.66 -9.36 15.08
C GLU A 117 5.13 -9.71 13.69
N VAL A 118 6.00 -10.03 12.73
CA VAL A 118 5.58 -10.46 11.39
C VAL A 118 4.91 -11.83 11.43
N ASP A 119 5.47 -12.79 12.18
CA ASP A 119 4.94 -14.14 12.34
C ASP A 119 3.56 -14.15 13.03
N THR A 120 3.30 -13.18 13.90
CA THR A 120 1.99 -12.92 14.52
C THR A 120 1.01 -12.15 13.62
N GLY A 121 1.44 -11.74 12.42
CA GLY A 121 0.59 -11.17 11.38
C GLY A 121 0.70 -9.66 11.21
N LYS A 122 1.62 -8.97 11.92
CA LYS A 122 1.92 -7.57 11.61
C LYS A 122 2.55 -7.48 10.21
N SER A 123 2.29 -6.36 9.56
CA SER A 123 2.80 -6.08 8.22
C SER A 123 3.03 -4.58 8.04
N ILE A 124 3.74 -4.21 7.00
CA ILE A 124 3.93 -2.82 6.63
C ILE A 124 4.19 -2.70 5.14
N VAL A 125 3.53 -1.72 4.51
CA VAL A 125 3.88 -1.23 3.17
C VAL A 125 4.55 0.12 3.31
N VAL A 126 5.71 0.29 2.69
CA VAL A 126 6.41 1.58 2.58
C VAL A 126 6.47 1.99 1.12
N VAL A 127 6.10 3.23 0.83
CA VAL A 127 6.18 3.83 -0.51
C VAL A 127 7.21 4.95 -0.46
N ALA A 128 8.10 5.00 -1.44
CA ALA A 128 9.12 6.03 -1.57
C ALA A 128 9.19 6.58 -2.99
N ASP A 129 9.61 7.83 -3.13
CA ASP A 129 9.78 8.48 -4.43
C ASP A 129 11.06 8.01 -5.17
N LYS A 130 11.31 8.57 -6.35
CA LYS A 130 12.50 8.28 -7.18
C LYS A 130 13.83 8.52 -6.45
N ASP A 131 13.86 9.42 -5.47
CA ASP A 131 15.05 9.78 -4.70
C ASP A 131 15.16 8.92 -3.43
N GLN A 132 14.30 7.88 -3.34
CA GLN A 132 14.20 6.94 -2.23
C GLN A 132 13.89 7.64 -0.90
N LYS A 133 13.08 8.71 -0.98
CA LYS A 133 12.48 9.35 0.20
C LYS A 133 11.09 8.79 0.43
N ILE A 134 10.82 8.41 1.68
CA ILE A 134 9.55 7.81 2.07
C ILE A 134 8.43 8.84 1.89
N VAL A 135 7.43 8.51 1.07
CA VAL A 135 6.23 9.33 0.84
C VAL A 135 4.97 8.70 1.42
N GLY A 136 5.03 7.43 1.86
CA GLY A 136 3.93 6.76 2.54
C GLY A 136 4.39 5.59 3.41
N ILE A 137 3.78 5.45 4.59
CA ILE A 137 4.02 4.39 5.56
C ILE A 137 2.68 3.81 5.99
N TYR A 138 2.44 2.53 5.71
CA TYR A 138 1.14 1.88 5.87
C TYR A 138 1.27 0.62 6.75
N PRO A 139 1.22 0.77 8.07
CA PRO A 139 1.25 -0.36 9.00
C PRO A 139 -0.01 -1.22 8.88
N ASN A 140 0.15 -2.53 9.06
CA ASN A 140 -0.89 -3.55 8.98
C ASN A 140 -1.61 -3.64 7.63
N TYR A 141 -0.97 -3.16 6.56
CA TYR A 141 -1.43 -3.37 5.20
C TYR A 141 -0.62 -4.47 4.52
N THR A 142 -1.31 -5.27 3.70
CA THR A 142 -0.76 -6.44 3.01
C THR A 142 -0.55 -6.16 1.53
N ILE A 143 0.03 -7.14 0.82
CA ILE A 143 0.18 -7.11 -0.64
C ILE A 143 -1.11 -6.77 -1.38
N LYS A 144 -2.26 -7.25 -0.88
CA LYS A 144 -3.58 -7.03 -1.48
C LYS A 144 -4.01 -5.56 -1.43
N ASN A 145 -3.45 -4.78 -0.51
CA ASN A 145 -3.80 -3.39 -0.30
C ASN A 145 -3.00 -2.42 -1.17
N ILE A 146 -1.89 -2.86 -1.77
CA ILE A 146 -0.99 -2.01 -2.55
C ILE A 146 -1.72 -1.24 -3.67
N PRO A 147 -2.59 -1.85 -4.50
CA PRO A 147 -3.29 -1.11 -5.53
C PRO A 147 -4.13 0.05 -4.99
N TYR A 148 -4.70 -0.11 -3.80
CA TYR A 148 -5.47 0.93 -3.12
C TYR A 148 -4.58 1.99 -2.49
N ILE A 149 -3.45 1.59 -1.92
CA ILE A 149 -2.43 2.50 -1.41
C ILE A 149 -1.92 3.41 -2.54
N LEU A 150 -1.63 2.84 -3.71
CA LEU A 150 -1.12 3.57 -4.86
C LEU A 150 -2.12 4.59 -5.44
N LYS A 151 -3.42 4.47 -5.15
CA LYS A 151 -4.38 5.54 -5.50
C LYS A 151 -4.07 6.87 -4.81
N ASN A 152 -3.49 6.82 -3.61
CA ASN A 152 -3.04 8.02 -2.89
C ASN A 152 -1.71 8.57 -3.44
N HIS A 153 -1.03 7.80 -4.29
CA HIS A 153 0.28 8.08 -4.86
C HIS A 153 0.23 8.12 -6.39
N ARG A 154 -0.92 8.51 -6.95
CA ARG A 154 -1.12 8.65 -8.41
C ARG A 154 -0.07 9.56 -9.06
N ASN A 155 0.44 10.53 -8.33
CA ASN A 155 1.49 11.45 -8.78
C ASN A 155 2.85 10.77 -9.00
N LEU A 156 3.08 9.56 -8.49
CA LEU A 156 4.34 8.83 -8.71
C LEU A 156 4.46 8.25 -10.13
N SER A 157 3.36 8.19 -10.88
CA SER A 157 3.38 7.73 -12.27
C SER A 157 2.22 8.30 -13.09
N ASP A 158 2.57 8.90 -14.22
CA ASP A 158 1.65 9.31 -15.29
C ASP A 158 0.87 8.13 -15.90
N LYS A 159 1.33 6.90 -15.69
CA LYS A 159 0.71 5.66 -16.19
C LYS A 159 -0.26 5.01 -15.22
N PHE A 160 -0.56 5.64 -14.07
CA PHE A 160 -1.37 5.02 -13.02
C PHE A 160 -2.69 4.43 -13.56
N ASP A 161 -3.51 5.24 -14.23
CA ASP A 161 -4.85 4.80 -14.66
C ASP A 161 -4.77 3.65 -15.68
N PHE A 162 -3.86 3.76 -16.65
CA PHE A 162 -3.61 2.69 -17.64
C PHE A 162 -3.19 1.38 -16.98
N CYS A 163 -2.21 1.43 -16.07
CA CYS A 163 -1.69 0.24 -15.40
C CYS A 163 -2.70 -0.36 -14.43
N TYR A 164 -3.44 0.49 -13.71
CA TYR A 164 -4.49 0.05 -12.82
C TYR A 164 -5.58 -0.68 -13.60
N ASP A 165 -6.06 -0.13 -14.72
CA ASP A 165 -7.11 -0.77 -15.54
C ASP A 165 -6.66 -2.04 -16.24
N THR A 166 -5.36 -2.17 -16.51
CA THR A 166 -4.76 -3.33 -17.17
C THR A 166 -4.53 -4.49 -16.19
N HIS A 167 -4.01 -4.20 -14.99
CA HIS A 167 -3.61 -5.24 -14.04
C HIS A 167 -4.67 -5.55 -12.99
N MET A 168 -5.57 -4.60 -12.68
CA MET A 168 -6.61 -4.83 -11.68
C MET A 168 -7.86 -5.45 -12.31
N PRO A 169 -8.53 -6.38 -11.61
CA PRO A 169 -9.78 -6.93 -12.10
C PRO A 169 -10.84 -5.82 -12.22
N LYS A 170 -11.45 -5.69 -13.42
CA LYS A 170 -12.53 -4.74 -13.70
C LYS A 170 -13.76 -4.95 -12.80
N ARG A 171 -13.91 -6.16 -12.25
CA ARG A 171 -14.88 -6.52 -11.21
C ARG A 171 -14.15 -7.40 -10.20
N TRP A 172 -14.03 -6.94 -8.97
CA TRP A 172 -13.90 -7.88 -7.85
C TRP A 172 -15.16 -8.73 -7.86
N GLY A 173 -15.01 -10.06 -7.83
CA GLY A 173 -16.12 -10.99 -7.99
C GLY A 173 -17.33 -10.59 -7.14
N LYS A 174 -18.53 -10.74 -7.71
CA LYS A 174 -19.71 -10.98 -6.88
C LYS A 174 -19.47 -12.20 -6.01
#